data_AF-A0A246G7H2-F1
#
_entry.id   AF-A0A246G7H2-F1
#
_cell.length_a   1.000
_cell.length_b   1.000
_cell.length_c   1.000
_cell.angle_alpha   90.00
_cell.angle_beta   90.00
_cell.angle_gamma   90.00
#
_symmetry.space_group_name_H-M   'P 1'
#
loop_
_entity.id
_entity.type
_entity.pdbx_description
1 polymer ?
#
loop_
_entity_poly.entity_id
_entity_poly.type
_entity_poly.pdbx_seq_one_letter_code
_entity_poly.pdbx_strand_id
1 'polypeptide(L)'
;MKKNILWIPLILMILSCSNRNDLEKIKFNSTIKIENTLSNYEKTTTSEYGFKSYTSVELDNLKFGDVSLNSFKVKDGYPYGENQIWVLVSEYSKNIFLGVELNLNNEKGTELLNYLKKIYGAPDIRKDPNSNAYFWDSKEAWIILKQKEEFNKKNQSYTQTTFSFLKKGIRVENSEDKNVFTILDTFNLTYPK
;
A
#
# COMPACT_ATOMS: atom_id res chain seq x y z
N MET A 1 -21.18 39.44 -48.93
CA MET A 1 -21.54 38.65 -47.73
C MET A 1 -20.32 37.85 -47.30
N LYS A 2 -19.65 38.25 -46.21
CA LYS A 2 -18.42 37.61 -45.71
C LYS A 2 -18.81 36.42 -44.83
N LYS A 3 -18.40 35.20 -45.22
CA LYS A 3 -18.63 33.97 -44.43
C LYS A 3 -17.57 33.92 -43.32
N ASN A 4 -18.00 34.08 -42.07
CA ASN A 4 -17.16 33.83 -40.91
C ASN A 4 -17.03 32.32 -40.72
N ILE A 5 -15.84 31.78 -40.96
CA ILE A 5 -15.49 30.40 -40.62
C ILE A 5 -15.20 30.38 -39.11
N LEU A 6 -16.11 29.78 -38.36
CA LEU A 6 -15.95 29.55 -36.93
C LEU A 6 -14.98 28.39 -36.72
N TRP A 7 -13.73 28.70 -36.36
CA TRP A 7 -12.75 27.70 -35.93
C TRP A 7 -13.05 27.31 -34.48
N ILE A 8 -13.63 26.13 -34.26
CA ILE A 8 -13.74 25.52 -32.94
C ILE A 8 -12.43 24.76 -32.69
N PRO A 9 -11.56 25.17 -31.75
CA PRO A 9 -10.43 24.33 -31.37
C PRO A 9 -10.98 23.11 -30.63
N LEU A 10 -10.87 21.95 -31.28
CA LEU A 10 -11.14 20.65 -30.72
C LEU A 10 -10.12 20.42 -29.59
N ILE A 11 -10.51 20.70 -28.34
CA ILE A 11 -9.74 20.30 -27.16
C ILE A 11 -9.79 18.77 -27.14
N LEU A 12 -8.77 18.15 -27.74
CA LEU A 12 -8.43 16.75 -27.52
C LEU A 12 -8.06 16.62 -26.05
N MET A 13 -9.07 16.35 -25.21
CA MET A 13 -8.84 15.77 -23.89
C MET A 13 -8.22 14.41 -24.15
N ILE A 14 -6.89 14.36 -24.15
CA ILE A 14 -6.16 13.11 -24.02
C ILE A 14 -6.52 12.62 -22.62
N LEU A 15 -7.58 11.81 -22.53
CA LEU A 15 -7.79 10.95 -21.38
C LEU A 15 -6.55 10.07 -21.34
N SER A 16 -5.55 10.50 -20.56
CA SER A 16 -4.45 9.65 -20.13
C SER A 16 -5.10 8.51 -19.36
N CYS A 17 -5.47 7.47 -20.08
CA CYS A 17 -5.85 6.19 -19.52
C CYS A 17 -4.56 5.63 -18.95
N SER A 18 -4.21 6.06 -17.74
CA SER A 18 -3.02 5.56 -17.07
C SER A 18 -3.30 4.10 -16.77
N ASN A 19 -2.76 3.19 -17.58
CA ASN A 19 -2.75 1.73 -17.38
C ASN A 19 -1.88 1.37 -16.16
N ARG A 20 -2.07 2.08 -15.04
CA ARG A 20 -1.38 1.81 -13.79
C ARG A 20 -1.89 0.49 -13.22
N ASN A 21 -0.96 -0.33 -12.76
CA ASN A 21 -1.26 -1.61 -12.14
C ASN A 21 -1.99 -1.36 -10.82
N ASP A 22 -3.22 -1.86 -10.73
CA ASP A 22 -4.08 -1.71 -9.57
C ASP A 22 -3.87 -2.85 -8.59
N LEU A 23 -3.17 -2.56 -7.50
CA LEU A 23 -2.78 -3.53 -6.48
C LEU A 23 -3.98 -4.13 -5.75
N GLU A 24 -5.07 -3.37 -5.63
CA GLU A 24 -6.31 -3.82 -4.98
C GLU A 24 -7.02 -4.92 -5.80
N LYS A 25 -6.83 -4.92 -7.12
CA LYS A 25 -7.48 -5.87 -8.03
C LYS A 25 -6.76 -7.22 -8.13
N ILE A 26 -5.59 -7.35 -7.51
CA ILE A 26 -4.85 -8.61 -7.51
C ILE A 26 -5.57 -9.61 -6.61
N LYS A 27 -6.03 -10.73 -7.18
CA LYS A 27 -6.79 -11.73 -6.44
C LYS A 27 -5.89 -12.50 -5.47
N PHE A 28 -6.29 -12.59 -4.19
CA PHE A 28 -5.61 -13.45 -3.22
C PHE A 28 -5.58 -14.92 -3.68
N ASN A 29 -4.50 -15.61 -3.33
CA ASN A 29 -4.23 -17.00 -3.72
C ASN A 29 -4.04 -17.23 -5.24
N SER A 30 -4.00 -16.18 -6.05
CA SER A 30 -3.60 -16.32 -7.45
C SER A 30 -2.07 -16.34 -7.58
N THR A 31 -1.56 -17.11 -8.54
CA THR A 31 -0.16 -17.01 -8.94
C THR A 31 0.04 -15.73 -9.72
N ILE A 32 1.00 -14.91 -9.30
CA ILE A 32 1.34 -13.65 -9.97
C ILE A 32 2.69 -13.75 -10.68
N LYS A 33 2.78 -13.03 -11.80
CA LYS A 33 4.03 -12.71 -12.47
C LYS A 33 4.50 -11.38 -11.93
N ILE A 34 5.59 -11.38 -11.15
CA ILE A 34 6.03 -10.18 -10.45
C ILE A 34 6.50 -9.11 -11.44
N GLU A 35 7.06 -9.51 -12.57
CA GLU A 35 7.48 -8.64 -13.68
C GLU A 35 6.31 -7.90 -14.34
N ASN A 36 5.08 -8.42 -14.21
CA ASN A 36 3.88 -7.73 -14.66
C ASN A 36 3.37 -6.72 -13.61
N THR A 37 3.85 -6.82 -12.38
CA THR A 37 3.41 -5.99 -11.24
C THR A 37 4.44 -4.88 -10.96
N LEU A 38 5.73 -5.21 -10.90
CA LEU A 38 6.85 -4.33 -10.54
C LEU A 38 7.91 -4.33 -11.67
N SER A 39 8.45 -3.15 -12.02
CA SER A 39 9.48 -2.98 -13.06
C SER A 39 10.91 -3.25 -12.57
N ASN A 40 11.20 -2.94 -11.31
CA ASN A 40 12.50 -3.10 -10.68
C ASN A 40 12.27 -3.52 -9.22
N TYR A 41 12.68 -4.74 -8.87
CA TYR A 41 12.35 -5.30 -7.56
C TYR A 41 13.45 -6.22 -7.03
N GLU A 42 13.47 -6.35 -5.71
CA GLU A 42 14.36 -7.26 -4.99
C GLU A 42 13.55 -8.25 -4.14
N LYS A 43 14.10 -9.44 -3.90
CA LYS A 43 13.52 -10.40 -2.95
C LYS A 43 13.90 -10.02 -1.53
N THR A 44 12.95 -9.96 -0.63
CA THR A 44 13.18 -9.65 0.78
C THR A 44 12.12 -10.27 1.68
N THR A 45 12.32 -10.21 2.99
CA THR A 45 11.30 -10.54 3.98
C THR A 45 10.79 -9.28 4.66
N THR A 46 9.48 -9.17 4.88
CA THR A 46 8.94 -8.03 5.63
C THR A 46 9.44 -8.04 7.07
N SER A 47 9.74 -6.87 7.62
CA SER A 47 10.29 -6.75 8.97
C SER A 47 9.23 -7.00 10.06
N GLU A 48 7.97 -6.65 9.80
CA GLU A 48 6.90 -6.74 10.81
C GLU A 48 6.40 -8.18 11.00
N TYR A 49 6.25 -8.93 9.91
CA TYR A 49 5.60 -10.24 9.92
C TYR A 49 6.40 -11.34 9.24
N GLY A 50 7.61 -11.07 8.75
CA GLY A 50 8.48 -12.09 8.16
C GLY A 50 8.00 -12.67 6.83
N PHE A 51 7.09 -12.02 6.12
CA PHE A 51 6.57 -12.54 4.85
C PHE A 51 7.62 -12.48 3.75
N LYS A 52 7.78 -13.55 2.98
CA LYS A 52 8.51 -13.51 1.71
C LYS A 52 7.84 -12.50 0.77
N SER A 53 8.65 -11.64 0.18
CA SER A 53 8.13 -10.50 -0.58
C SER A 53 9.07 -10.05 -1.69
N TYR A 54 8.49 -9.34 -2.64
CA TYR A 54 9.21 -8.58 -3.65
C TYR A 54 9.05 -7.10 -3.33
N THR A 55 10.15 -6.37 -3.18
CA THR A 55 10.13 -4.96 -2.79
C THR A 55 10.61 -4.04 -3.90
N SER A 56 10.04 -2.83 -3.96
CA SER A 56 10.44 -1.78 -4.90
C SER A 56 10.17 -0.39 -4.32
N VAL A 57 10.95 0.59 -4.79
CA VAL A 57 10.72 2.03 -4.56
C VAL A 57 10.19 2.74 -5.81
N GLU A 58 10.07 2.02 -6.93
CA GLU A 58 9.51 2.54 -8.19
C GLU A 58 8.00 2.33 -8.22
N LEU A 59 7.25 3.34 -7.76
CA LEU A 59 5.80 3.22 -7.56
C LEU A 59 4.94 3.97 -8.60
N ASP A 60 5.57 4.67 -9.54
CA ASP A 60 4.88 5.63 -10.43
C ASP A 60 3.86 4.98 -11.37
N ASN A 61 4.02 3.69 -11.66
CA ASN A 61 3.09 2.90 -12.47
C ASN A 61 2.06 2.12 -11.64
N LEU A 62 2.00 2.34 -10.32
CA LEU A 62 1.13 1.62 -9.40
C LEU A 62 -0.01 2.50 -8.91
N LYS A 63 -1.09 1.85 -8.52
CA LYS A 63 -2.19 2.45 -7.76
C LYS A 63 -2.83 1.43 -6.81
N PHE A 64 -3.56 1.92 -5.83
CA PHE A 64 -4.45 1.12 -5.00
C PHE A 64 -5.87 1.70 -5.13
N GLY A 65 -6.72 1.03 -5.88
CA GLY A 65 -8.04 1.54 -6.25
C GLY A 65 -7.92 2.83 -7.07
N ASP A 66 -8.41 3.94 -6.52
CA ASP A 66 -8.34 5.27 -7.14
C ASP A 66 -7.08 6.06 -6.73
N VAL A 67 -6.28 5.54 -5.80
CA VAL A 67 -5.10 6.23 -5.26
C VAL A 67 -3.88 5.89 -6.08
N SER A 68 -3.45 6.85 -6.89
CA SER A 68 -2.17 6.80 -7.60
C SER A 68 -1.01 6.79 -6.61
N LEU A 69 -0.12 5.80 -6.73
CA LEU A 69 1.13 5.79 -5.98
C LEU A 69 2.21 6.53 -6.77
N ASN A 70 3.24 6.95 -6.06
CA ASN A 70 4.40 7.60 -6.66
C ASN A 70 5.65 7.34 -5.84
N SER A 71 6.76 7.28 -6.56
CA SER A 71 8.09 7.27 -5.97
C SER A 71 8.29 8.59 -5.22
N PHE A 72 8.79 8.52 -4.00
CA PHE A 72 9.03 9.71 -3.18
C PHE A 72 10.12 9.42 -2.16
N LYS A 73 10.93 10.43 -1.86
CA LYS A 73 11.95 10.37 -0.82
C LYS A 73 11.93 11.65 0.00
N VAL A 74 11.82 11.51 1.31
CA VAL A 74 11.93 12.60 2.26
C VAL A 74 13.32 13.22 2.12
N LYS A 75 13.36 14.53 1.89
CA LYS A 75 14.62 15.28 1.83
C LYS A 75 15.35 15.14 3.17
N ASP A 76 16.65 14.86 3.11
CA ASP A 76 17.47 14.58 4.29
C ASP A 76 16.92 13.43 5.17
N GLY A 77 16.14 12.52 4.57
CA GLY A 77 15.53 11.37 5.25
C GLY A 77 16.54 10.28 5.63
N TYR A 78 16.13 9.45 6.58
CA TYR A 78 16.74 8.14 6.81
C TYR A 78 16.34 7.17 5.68
N PRO A 79 16.98 5.98 5.57
CA PRO A 79 16.63 5.01 4.52
C PRO A 79 15.14 4.64 4.47
N TYR A 80 14.44 4.61 5.61
CA TYR A 80 13.00 4.34 5.68
C TYR A 80 12.10 5.53 5.28
N GLY A 81 12.69 6.68 4.97
CA GLY A 81 11.99 7.90 4.55
C GLY A 81 11.69 7.92 3.06
N GLU A 82 11.49 6.77 2.42
CA GLU A 82 11.09 6.66 1.01
C GLU A 82 9.81 5.84 0.86
N ASN A 83 9.01 6.17 -0.15
CA ASN A 83 7.85 5.37 -0.45
C ASN A 83 8.32 4.01 -0.99
N GLN A 84 7.74 2.94 -0.47
CA GLN A 84 8.18 1.58 -0.78
C GLN A 84 6.99 0.63 -0.76
N ILE A 85 7.03 -0.39 -1.62
CA ILE A 85 6.07 -1.49 -1.65
C ILE A 85 6.76 -2.81 -1.30
N TRP A 86 6.00 -3.71 -0.69
CA TRP A 86 6.29 -5.13 -0.60
C TRP A 86 5.09 -5.92 -1.13
N VAL A 87 5.27 -6.65 -2.22
CA VAL A 87 4.28 -7.59 -2.75
C VAL A 87 4.53 -8.94 -2.10
N LEU A 88 3.60 -9.39 -1.26
CA LEU A 88 3.75 -10.55 -0.40
C LEU A 88 3.35 -11.83 -1.15
N VAL A 89 4.20 -12.84 -1.05
CA VAL A 89 3.97 -14.15 -1.67
C VAL A 89 4.16 -15.28 -0.66
N SER A 90 3.44 -16.40 -0.84
CA SER A 90 3.64 -17.58 0.01
C SER A 90 5.07 -18.09 -0.04
N GLU A 91 5.60 -18.26 -1.26
CA GLU A 91 6.96 -18.70 -1.54
C GLU A 91 7.42 -18.15 -2.89
N TYR A 92 8.72 -17.84 -3.02
CA TYR A 92 9.31 -17.33 -4.27
C TYR A 92 9.21 -18.29 -5.46
N SER A 93 9.05 -19.59 -5.21
CA SER A 93 8.89 -20.60 -6.27
C SER A 93 7.47 -20.66 -6.83
N LYS A 94 6.46 -20.31 -6.01
CA LYS A 94 5.04 -20.43 -6.35
C LYS A 94 4.40 -19.09 -6.69
N ASN A 95 4.93 -17.99 -6.14
CA ASN A 95 4.43 -16.62 -6.30
C ASN A 95 2.92 -16.49 -6.08
N ILE A 96 2.38 -17.21 -5.09
CA ILE A 96 0.97 -17.09 -4.72
C ILE A 96 0.81 -15.81 -3.92
N PHE A 97 0.00 -14.88 -4.43
CA PHE A 97 -0.22 -13.57 -3.83
C PHE A 97 -0.96 -13.66 -2.50
N LEU A 98 -0.39 -13.05 -1.47
CA LEU A 98 -0.94 -12.96 -0.12
C LEU A 98 -1.40 -11.55 0.26
N GLY A 99 -0.92 -10.53 -0.45
CA GLY A 99 -1.23 -9.14 -0.13
C GLY A 99 -0.11 -8.18 -0.50
N VAL A 100 -0.26 -6.94 -0.08
CA VAL A 100 0.75 -5.89 -0.21
C VAL A 100 0.95 -5.15 1.10
N GLU A 101 2.18 -4.71 1.32
CA GLU A 101 2.50 -3.68 2.31
C GLU A 101 3.05 -2.44 1.59
N LEU A 102 2.71 -1.26 2.09
CA LEU A 102 3.21 0.02 1.61
C LEU A 102 3.77 0.83 2.77
N ASN A 103 4.91 1.47 2.54
CA ASN A 103 5.37 2.63 3.29
C ASN A 103 5.12 3.86 2.43
N LEU A 104 4.34 4.81 2.92
CA LEU A 104 3.97 6.04 2.23
C LEU A 104 4.23 7.25 3.12
N ASN A 105 4.79 8.30 2.56
CA ASN A 105 5.12 9.52 3.28
C ASN A 105 4.20 10.67 2.85
N ASN A 106 3.92 11.58 3.80
CA ASN A 106 3.13 12.80 3.60
C ASN A 106 1.73 12.53 3.01
N GLU A 107 1.36 13.30 1.98
CA GLU A 107 0.01 13.38 1.44
C GLU A 107 -0.54 12.03 0.96
N LYS A 108 0.32 11.13 0.46
CA LYS A 108 -0.12 9.84 -0.09
C LYS A 108 -0.70 8.90 0.96
N GLY A 109 -0.17 8.93 2.17
CA GLY A 109 -0.75 8.19 3.29
C GLY A 109 -2.16 8.68 3.62
N THR A 110 -2.35 9.99 3.62
CA THR A 110 -3.66 10.63 3.88
C THR A 110 -4.67 10.38 2.76
N GLU A 111 -4.24 10.44 1.49
CA GLU A 111 -5.07 10.08 0.34
C GLU A 111 -5.56 8.63 0.42
N LEU A 112 -4.66 7.70 0.75
CA LEU A 112 -5.02 6.30 0.94
C LEU A 112 -6.00 6.11 2.09
N LEU A 113 -5.77 6.74 3.24
CA LEU A 113 -6.70 6.69 4.37
C LEU A 113 -8.11 7.20 3.99
N ASN A 114 -8.19 8.31 3.26
CA ASN A 114 -9.46 8.86 2.81
C ASN A 114 -10.18 7.94 1.81
N TYR A 115 -9.42 7.34 0.88
CA TYR A 115 -9.94 6.33 -0.03
C TYR A 115 -10.50 5.13 0.73
N LEU A 116 -9.76 4.58 1.70
CA LEU A 116 -10.20 3.43 2.48
C LEU A 116 -11.48 3.74 3.26
N LYS A 117 -11.57 4.91 3.90
CA LYS A 117 -12.79 5.35 4.60
C LYS A 117 -14.00 5.45 3.66
N LYS A 118 -13.78 5.91 2.42
CA LYS A 118 -14.83 6.02 1.40
C LYS A 118 -15.32 4.65 0.93
N ILE A 119 -14.40 3.71 0.69
CA ILE A 119 -14.71 2.41 0.06
C ILE A 119 -15.11 1.34 1.09
N TYR A 120 -14.44 1.30 2.23
CA TYR A 120 -14.62 0.28 3.27
C TYR A 120 -15.39 0.78 4.50
N GLY A 121 -15.78 2.05 4.54
CA GLY A 121 -16.53 2.65 5.65
C GLY A 121 -15.66 3.02 6.85
N ALA A 122 -16.27 3.13 8.03
CA ALA A 122 -15.57 3.53 9.25
C ALA A 122 -14.62 2.41 9.76
N PRO A 123 -13.33 2.71 10.02
CA PRO A 123 -12.42 1.75 10.64
C PRO A 123 -12.69 1.56 12.14
N ASP A 124 -12.22 0.42 12.66
CA ASP A 124 -11.85 0.29 14.07
C ASP A 124 -10.58 1.12 14.31
N ILE A 125 -10.68 2.17 15.13
CA ILE A 125 -9.59 3.11 15.39
C ILE A 125 -8.97 2.77 16.74
N ARG A 126 -7.66 2.51 16.74
CA ARG A 126 -6.89 2.24 17.95
C ARG A 126 -5.78 3.27 18.09
N LYS A 127 -5.68 3.86 19.27
CA LYS A 127 -4.72 4.92 19.55
C LYS A 127 -3.56 4.36 20.35
N ASP A 128 -2.38 4.71 19.92
CA ASP A 128 -1.11 4.53 20.62
C ASP A 128 -0.51 5.94 20.83
N PRO A 129 0.30 6.21 21.88
CA PRO A 129 0.75 7.57 22.18
C PRO A 129 1.41 8.30 21.01
N ASN A 130 2.01 7.56 20.07
CA ASN A 130 2.73 8.12 18.92
C ASN A 130 2.12 7.73 17.57
N SER A 131 1.00 7.00 17.54
CA SER A 131 0.42 6.54 16.28
C SER A 131 -1.10 6.32 16.33
N ASN A 132 -1.74 6.51 15.17
CA ASN A 132 -3.12 6.08 14.97
C ASN A 132 -3.12 4.83 14.10
N ALA A 133 -3.72 3.76 14.58
CA ALA A 133 -3.97 2.53 13.84
C ALA A 133 -5.44 2.48 13.42
N TYR A 134 -5.67 2.16 12.15
CA TYR A 134 -6.98 2.02 11.53
C TYR A 134 -7.10 0.60 10.98
N PHE A 135 -8.18 -0.08 11.33
CA PHE A 135 -8.42 -1.46 10.91
C PHE A 135 -9.77 -1.61 10.23
N TRP A 136 -9.79 -2.30 9.10
CA TRP A 136 -11.00 -2.80 8.46
C TRP A 136 -10.94 -4.31 8.31
N ASP A 137 -12.02 -4.97 8.69
CA ASP A 137 -12.24 -6.39 8.44
C ASP A 137 -13.16 -6.56 7.23
N SER A 138 -12.55 -6.71 6.04
CA SER A 138 -13.32 -6.99 4.82
C SER A 138 -13.60 -8.50 4.68
N LYS A 139 -14.34 -8.87 3.63
CA LYS A 139 -14.69 -10.27 3.36
C LYS A 139 -13.45 -11.15 3.18
N GLU A 140 -12.46 -10.69 2.41
CA GLU A 140 -11.29 -11.48 2.01
C GLU A 140 -9.97 -10.91 2.54
N ALA A 141 -9.97 -9.67 3.02
CA ALA A 141 -8.77 -8.98 3.47
C ALA A 141 -8.90 -8.40 4.88
N TRP A 142 -7.79 -8.43 5.60
CA TRP A 142 -7.50 -7.50 6.69
C TRP A 142 -6.79 -6.28 6.12
N ILE A 143 -7.31 -5.10 6.44
CA ILE A 143 -6.76 -3.82 5.99
C ILE A 143 -6.30 -3.07 7.23
N ILE A 144 -5.00 -2.85 7.33
CA ILE A 144 -4.37 -2.15 8.45
C ILE A 144 -3.69 -0.91 7.89
N LEU A 145 -3.94 0.25 8.48
CA LEU A 145 -3.22 1.47 8.16
C LEU A 145 -2.76 2.10 9.47
N LYS A 146 -1.48 2.41 9.60
CA LYS A 146 -0.91 3.09 10.77
C LYS A 146 -0.26 4.39 10.34
N GLN A 147 -0.55 5.48 11.03
CA GLN A 147 0.09 6.78 10.79
C GLN A 147 0.81 7.24 12.04
N LYS A 148 2.04 7.73 11.87
CA LYS A 148 2.82 8.37 12.92
C LYS A 148 3.60 9.57 12.37
N GLU A 149 3.97 10.46 13.27
CA GLU A 149 4.93 11.52 12.98
C GLU A 149 6.34 10.95 13.07
N GLU A 150 7.16 11.26 12.08
CA GLU A 150 8.57 10.89 12.00
C GLU A 150 9.41 12.14 11.72
N PHE A 151 10.72 12.05 11.98
CA PHE A 151 11.64 13.17 11.82
C PHE A 151 12.77 12.82 10.86
N ASN A 152 13.10 13.74 9.96
CA ASN A 152 14.28 13.58 9.10
C ASN A 152 15.57 13.91 9.86
N LYS A 153 16.74 13.78 9.21
CA LYS A 153 18.05 14.07 9.85
C LYS A 153 18.23 15.53 10.27
N LYS A 154 17.36 16.43 9.81
CA LYS A 154 17.33 17.86 10.18
C LYS A 154 16.23 18.17 11.21
N ASN A 155 15.65 17.14 11.83
CA ASN A 155 14.57 17.27 12.80
C ASN A 155 13.30 17.95 12.24
N GLN A 156 13.09 17.86 10.93
CA GLN A 156 11.85 18.31 10.29
C GLN A 156 10.87 17.13 10.30
N SER A 157 9.66 17.38 10.80
CA SER A 157 8.66 16.32 10.87
C SER A 157 8.00 16.04 9.54
N TYR A 158 7.56 14.80 9.37
CA TYR A 158 6.75 14.34 8.25
C TYR A 158 5.84 13.20 8.73
N THR A 159 4.72 12.99 8.03
CA THR A 159 3.83 11.86 8.33
C THR A 159 4.33 10.62 7.62
N GLN A 160 4.59 9.56 8.36
CA GLN A 160 4.79 8.22 7.81
C GLN A 160 3.51 7.42 7.96
N THR A 161 3.10 6.75 6.88
CA THR A 161 1.97 5.83 6.83
C THR A 161 2.47 4.46 6.42
N THR A 162 2.21 3.47 7.25
CA THR A 162 2.36 2.06 6.88
C THR A 162 0.98 1.48 6.61
N PHE A 163 0.85 0.73 5.53
CA PHE A 163 -0.40 0.15 5.08
C PHE A 163 -0.20 -1.32 4.73
N SER A 164 -1.12 -2.16 5.13
CA SER A 164 -1.13 -3.59 4.85
C SER A 164 -2.50 -3.99 4.33
N PHE A 165 -2.55 -4.56 3.13
CA PHE A 165 -3.73 -5.19 2.53
C PHE A 165 -3.46 -6.68 2.40
N LEU A 166 -3.97 -7.46 3.35
CA LEU A 166 -3.53 -8.83 3.60
C LEU A 166 -4.68 -9.80 3.47
N LYS A 167 -4.44 -10.96 2.85
CA LYS A 167 -5.40 -12.06 2.84
C LYS A 167 -5.81 -12.40 4.28
N LYS A 168 -7.11 -12.52 4.51
CA LYS A 168 -7.67 -12.89 5.82
C LYS A 168 -7.20 -14.28 6.27
N GLY A 169 -6.90 -14.40 7.56
CA GLY A 169 -6.53 -15.67 8.20
C GLY A 169 -5.06 -16.08 8.03
N ILE A 170 -4.23 -15.26 7.38
CA ILE A 170 -2.79 -15.54 7.29
C ILE A 170 -2.10 -15.36 8.65
N ARG A 171 -1.03 -16.11 8.85
CA ARG A 171 -0.21 -16.11 10.06
C ARG A 171 1.13 -15.46 9.80
N VAL A 172 1.83 -15.09 10.87
CA VAL A 172 3.23 -14.63 10.81
C VAL A 172 4.05 -15.63 9.99
N GLU A 173 4.91 -15.10 9.12
CA GLU A 173 5.76 -15.84 8.16
C GLU A 173 4.98 -16.73 7.17
N ASN A 174 3.66 -16.51 7.03
CA ASN A 174 2.74 -17.40 6.32
C ASN A 174 2.79 -18.85 6.85
N SER A 175 2.98 -19.01 8.15
CA SER A 175 3.04 -20.33 8.80
C SER A 175 1.72 -21.10 8.70
N GLU A 176 1.82 -22.42 8.50
CA GLU A 176 0.68 -23.35 8.57
C GLU A 176 0.42 -23.84 10.01
N ASP A 177 1.34 -23.60 10.95
CA ASP A 177 1.17 -23.97 12.35
C ASP A 177 0.08 -23.11 13.01
N LYS A 178 -0.95 -23.77 13.53
CA LYS A 178 -2.09 -23.13 14.20
C LYS A 178 -1.71 -22.43 15.52
N ASN A 179 -0.56 -22.76 16.09
CA ASN A 179 -0.05 -22.12 17.30
C ASN A 179 0.66 -20.79 17.03
N VAL A 180 1.04 -20.51 15.77
CA VAL A 180 1.61 -19.22 15.38
C VAL A 180 0.49 -18.20 15.27
N PHE A 181 0.67 -16.99 15.82
CA PHE A 181 -0.33 -15.94 15.77
C PHE A 181 -0.77 -15.60 14.35
N THR A 182 -2.08 -15.34 14.17
CA THR A 182 -2.55 -14.66 12.97
C THR A 182 -2.06 -13.22 12.96
N ILE A 183 -2.06 -12.58 11.80
CA ILE A 183 -1.75 -11.14 11.72
C ILE A 183 -2.74 -10.31 12.53
N LEU A 184 -4.01 -10.73 12.59
CA LEU A 184 -5.01 -10.08 13.44
C LEU A 184 -4.67 -10.23 14.93
N ASP A 185 -4.19 -11.38 15.37
CA ASP A 185 -3.76 -11.57 16.77
C ASP A 185 -2.60 -10.63 17.10
N THR A 186 -1.59 -10.56 16.23
CA THR A 186 -0.45 -9.63 16.40
C THR A 186 -0.90 -8.17 16.43
N PHE A 187 -1.83 -7.78 15.56
CA PHE A 187 -2.43 -6.45 15.56
C PHE A 187 -3.17 -6.16 16.87
N ASN A 188 -3.96 -7.11 17.37
CA ASN A 188 -4.70 -6.97 18.63
C ASN A 188 -3.79 -6.90 19.86
N LEU A 189 -2.64 -7.57 19.84
CA LEU A 189 -1.64 -7.48 20.91
C LEU A 189 -0.91 -6.13 20.90
N THR A 190 -0.59 -5.62 19.70
CA THR A 190 0.14 -4.36 19.55
C THR A 190 -0.75 -3.14 19.80
N TYR A 191 -1.99 -3.20 19.33
CA TYR A 191 -2.98 -2.14 19.46
C TYR A 191 -4.20 -2.74 20.16
N PRO A 192 -4.21 -2.85 21.50
CA PRO A 192 -5.38 -3.32 22.23
C PRO A 192 -6.55 -2.33 22.07
N LYS A 193 -7.77 -2.85 22.27
CA LYS A 193 -9.00 -2.03 22.30
C LYS A 193 -9.12 -1.24 23.58
#